data_AF-A0A1V9FL19-F1
#
_entry.id   AF-A0A1V9FL19-F1
#
_cell.length_a   1.000
_cell.length_b   1.000
_cell.length_c   1.000
_cell.angle_alpha   90.00
_cell.angle_beta   90.00
_cell.angle_gamma   90.00
#
_symmetry.space_group_name_H-M   'P 1'
#
loop_
_entity.id
_entity.type
_entity.pdbx_description
1 polymer ?
#
loop_
_entity_poly.entity_id
_entity_poly.type
_entity_poly.pdbx_seq_one_letter_code
_entity_poly.pdbx_strand_id
1 'polypeptide(L)'
;MMYQKLHAMAIPSVTTSLKKYKGKWKEPEVKHLLKRTQFGARKEDIDHFASQSLRRTIHQLLYTEEPVPAPPVNNYNDDKYTDEEIQPGATWITATKVSGMNSGRRRNSFKAWWLGCMINQQRTLREKMVLFWHNHFATETNTVDNPTFIYKHNILLRQYALGNFKAMVRAVTVDAAMLKYLNGNANTKKAPDENYGRELQELFTVGKGPGSHYTEADVKAAARVLTGFRIENKSLPDVHGIFDAGRHDERDKQFSAFYNNQVIKGRKGKEGEGELDEMLDLIFQQDEVSRFICRKLYRFFVYHQIDEATEKTVIEPLAHIFRENNYEIKPVLEKLFSSRHFYDLGNRGGIIKSPVDFAVGLCREYDIVFPGDDSFADQYGLWGNIQITASQMQQNIGDPPNVAGWPAWYQEPLYDKSWISSDTLPKRTAFTDRMLNNGFARNGKKILIDPVQYAKLLSAPGDPNKLIDELASLLYAVELPVEEKQYMKTGILLQGLQGMASDHYWTDAWAKLQENPADAANAKNVTNKLKSLLKYMMSLPQYQLM
;
A
#
# COMPACT_ATOMS: atom_id res chain seq x y z
N MET A 1 13.80 1.31 -28.00
CA MET A 1 15.01 0.47 -27.82
C MET A 1 15.17 -0.13 -26.41
N MET A 2 14.69 0.52 -25.34
CA MET A 2 14.83 0.04 -23.95
C MET A 2 13.98 -1.21 -23.63
N TYR A 3 12.90 -1.46 -24.38
CA TYR A 3 12.03 -2.63 -24.21
C TYR A 3 12.58 -3.92 -24.84
N GLN A 4 13.46 -3.84 -25.83
CA GLN A 4 13.98 -5.02 -26.53
C GLN A 4 15.14 -5.70 -25.81
N LYS A 5 15.87 -4.99 -24.92
CA LYS A 5 16.98 -5.59 -24.15
C LYS A 5 16.55 -6.33 -22.88
N LEU A 6 15.32 -6.13 -22.40
CA LEU A 6 14.76 -6.87 -21.26
C LEU A 6 14.12 -8.21 -21.64
N HIS A 7 13.93 -8.50 -22.94
CA HIS A 7 13.36 -9.77 -23.42
C HIS A 7 14.40 -10.84 -23.79
N ALA A 8 15.70 -10.58 -23.60
CA ALA A 8 16.76 -11.53 -23.93
C ALA A 8 17.23 -12.42 -22.76
N MET A 9 16.69 -12.23 -21.55
CA MET A 9 16.90 -13.18 -20.45
C MET A 9 15.69 -14.10 -20.38
N ALA A 10 15.90 -15.39 -20.63
CA ALA A 10 14.88 -16.41 -20.41
C ALA A 10 14.29 -16.21 -19.01
N ILE A 11 12.98 -15.94 -18.92
CA ILE A 11 12.27 -15.89 -17.64
C ILE A 11 12.50 -17.27 -16.99
N PRO A 12 13.21 -17.35 -15.84
CA PRO A 12 13.42 -18.63 -15.18
C PRO A 12 12.06 -19.28 -14.94
N SER A 13 11.90 -20.56 -15.27
CA SER A 13 10.61 -21.23 -15.08
C SER A 13 10.19 -21.11 -13.60
N VAL A 14 9.02 -20.53 -13.38
CA VAL A 14 8.46 -20.38 -12.03
C VAL A 14 7.90 -21.72 -11.61
N THR A 15 8.25 -22.18 -10.41
CA THR A 15 7.71 -23.43 -9.88
C THR A 15 6.32 -23.11 -9.33
N THR A 16 5.27 -23.53 -10.02
CA THR A 16 3.88 -23.27 -9.63
C THR A 16 3.47 -24.21 -8.49
N SER A 17 3.98 -23.96 -7.26
CA SER A 17 3.72 -24.82 -6.10
C SER A 17 3.71 -24.11 -4.75
N LEU A 18 2.60 -24.25 -4.02
CA LEU A 18 2.45 -23.83 -2.62
C LEU A 18 3.15 -24.74 -1.59
N LYS A 19 4.08 -25.60 -2.02
CA LYS A 19 4.94 -26.36 -1.09
C LYS A 19 5.78 -25.39 -0.26
N LYS A 20 6.03 -25.74 1.01
CA LYS A 20 6.83 -24.91 1.93
C LYS A 20 8.23 -24.64 1.36
N TYR A 21 8.69 -23.40 1.50
CA TYR A 21 10.06 -22.99 1.20
C TYR A 21 11.07 -23.77 2.06
N LYS A 22 12.08 -24.34 1.40
CA LYS A 22 13.15 -25.13 2.03
C LYS A 22 14.56 -24.58 1.72
N GLY A 23 14.65 -23.43 1.05
CA GLY A 23 15.93 -22.79 0.77
C GLY A 23 16.55 -22.17 2.02
N LYS A 24 17.78 -21.68 1.88
CA LYS A 24 18.47 -20.99 2.98
C LYS A 24 17.78 -19.66 3.25
N TRP A 25 17.35 -19.43 4.48
CA TRP A 25 16.80 -18.15 4.89
C TRP A 25 17.94 -17.17 5.14
N LYS A 26 18.22 -16.32 4.16
CA LYS A 26 19.27 -15.29 4.23
C LYS A 26 18.72 -13.93 3.79
N GLU A 27 19.59 -12.93 3.80
CA GLU A 27 19.28 -11.54 3.43
C GLU A 27 18.45 -11.41 2.14
N PRO A 28 18.73 -12.11 1.02
CA PRO A 28 17.92 -11.96 -0.19
C PRO A 28 16.45 -12.36 -0.01
N GLU A 29 16.18 -13.45 0.70
CA GLU A 29 14.82 -13.93 0.99
C GLU A 29 14.10 -12.99 1.97
N VAL A 30 14.79 -12.51 3.00
CA VAL A 30 14.27 -11.54 3.97
C VAL A 30 13.89 -10.24 3.25
N LYS A 31 14.83 -9.67 2.48
CA LYS A 31 14.63 -8.44 1.72
C LYS A 31 13.46 -8.56 0.74
N HIS A 32 13.37 -9.67 0.01
CA HIS A 32 12.23 -9.93 -0.88
C HIS A 32 10.92 -9.89 -0.09
N LEU A 33 10.82 -10.67 0.99
CA LEU A 33 9.62 -10.67 1.83
C LEU A 33 9.28 -9.26 2.34
N LEU A 34 10.24 -8.52 2.89
CA LEU A 34 9.99 -7.19 3.44
C LEU A 34 9.61 -6.17 2.36
N LYS A 35 10.28 -6.13 1.20
CA LYS A 35 9.90 -5.21 0.12
C LYS A 35 8.50 -5.50 -0.44
N ARG A 36 8.03 -6.75 -0.37
CA ARG A 36 6.65 -7.12 -0.74
C ARG A 36 5.62 -6.84 0.35
N THR A 37 6.00 -6.96 1.64
CA THR A 37 5.08 -6.92 2.80
C THR A 37 5.14 -5.63 3.62
N GLN A 38 6.07 -4.73 3.31
CA GLN A 38 6.23 -3.42 3.95
C GLN A 38 6.47 -2.34 2.89
N PHE A 39 6.47 -1.08 3.31
CA PHE A 39 6.91 0.03 2.45
C PHE A 39 8.44 0.12 2.46
N GLY A 40 9.08 -0.59 1.54
CA GLY A 40 10.54 -0.74 1.51
C GLY A 40 11.08 -1.62 2.64
N ALA A 41 12.39 -1.89 2.62
CA ALA A 41 13.06 -2.72 3.62
C ALA A 41 14.24 -1.99 4.27
N ARG A 42 14.05 -1.52 5.51
CA ARG A 42 15.11 -0.85 6.29
C ARG A 42 16.24 -1.84 6.58
N LYS A 43 17.49 -1.38 6.61
CA LYS A 43 18.64 -2.23 6.98
C LYS A 43 18.44 -2.90 8.34
N GLU A 44 17.99 -2.14 9.33
CA GLU A 44 17.70 -2.63 10.67
C GLU A 44 16.62 -3.73 10.69
N ASP A 45 15.57 -3.58 9.87
CA ASP A 45 14.49 -4.57 9.77
C ASP A 45 14.98 -5.84 9.08
N ILE A 46 15.82 -5.71 8.04
CA ILE A 46 16.48 -6.84 7.37
C ILE A 46 17.36 -7.60 8.38
N ASP A 47 18.21 -6.91 9.13
CA ASP A 47 19.10 -7.54 10.12
C ASP A 47 18.30 -8.25 11.23
N HIS A 48 17.26 -7.59 11.74
CA HIS A 48 16.34 -8.16 12.73
C HIS A 48 15.73 -9.48 12.24
N PHE A 49 15.20 -9.52 11.02
CA PHE A 49 14.53 -10.71 10.48
C PHE A 49 15.49 -11.77 9.90
N ALA A 50 16.69 -11.39 9.49
CA ALA A 50 17.75 -12.32 9.09
C ALA A 50 18.27 -13.13 10.28
N SER A 51 18.17 -12.59 11.51
CA SER A 51 18.48 -13.31 12.74
C SER A 51 17.40 -14.34 13.15
N GLN A 52 16.25 -14.35 12.48
CA GLN A 52 15.11 -15.21 12.79
C GLN A 52 14.90 -16.31 11.74
N SER A 53 14.00 -17.25 12.02
CA SER A 53 13.53 -18.19 11.00
C SER A 53 12.38 -17.60 10.19
N LEU A 54 12.22 -18.02 8.93
CA LEU A 54 11.07 -17.68 8.07
C LEU A 54 9.72 -17.77 8.81
N ARG A 55 9.50 -18.86 9.57
CA ARG A 55 8.26 -19.07 10.32
C ARG A 55 8.04 -17.96 11.36
N ARG A 56 9.09 -17.60 12.11
CA ARG A 56 9.01 -16.56 13.14
C ARG A 56 8.81 -15.17 12.51
N THR A 57 9.47 -14.90 11.39
CA THR A 57 9.28 -13.67 10.60
C THR A 57 7.84 -13.51 10.13
N ILE A 58 7.27 -14.52 9.45
CA ILE A 58 5.87 -14.49 9.00
C ILE A 58 4.92 -14.34 10.19
N HIS A 59 5.18 -15.05 11.28
CA HIS A 59 4.36 -14.94 12.48
C HIS A 59 4.39 -13.51 13.04
N GLN A 60 5.57 -12.89 13.14
CA GLN A 60 5.69 -11.50 13.60
C GLN A 60 4.97 -10.53 12.63
N LEU A 61 5.09 -10.73 11.31
CA LEU A 61 4.43 -9.87 10.33
C LEU A 61 2.90 -9.92 10.39
N LEU A 62 2.32 -11.10 10.68
CA LEU A 62 0.87 -11.34 10.59
C LEU A 62 0.13 -11.29 11.93
N TYR A 63 0.77 -11.70 13.02
CA TYR A 63 0.10 -11.93 14.31
C TYR A 63 0.54 -10.95 15.41
N THR A 64 1.45 -10.02 15.13
CA THR A 64 1.76 -8.95 16.07
C THR A 64 0.59 -7.97 16.12
N GLU A 65 -0.01 -7.84 17.29
CA GLU A 65 -0.97 -6.78 17.56
C GLU A 65 -0.26 -5.44 17.69
N GLU A 66 -0.90 -4.40 17.18
CA GLU A 66 -0.43 -3.03 17.35
C GLU A 66 -1.64 -2.14 17.68
N PRO A 67 -1.44 -1.07 18.45
CA PRO A 67 -2.51 -0.13 18.77
C PRO A 67 -3.04 0.54 17.50
N VAL A 68 -4.28 1.04 17.56
CA VAL A 68 -4.80 1.95 16.54
C VAL A 68 -3.98 3.24 16.62
N PRO A 69 -3.47 3.79 15.50
CA PRO A 69 -2.72 5.04 15.52
C PRO A 69 -3.55 6.19 16.08
N ALA A 70 -2.89 7.12 16.77
CA ALA A 70 -3.54 8.34 17.23
C ALA A 70 -4.23 9.06 16.06
N PRO A 71 -5.43 9.62 16.23
CA PRO A 71 -6.16 10.23 15.13
C PRO A 71 -5.50 11.49 14.56
N PRO A 72 -5.86 11.93 13.34
CA PRO A 72 -5.33 13.14 12.75
C PRO A 72 -5.70 14.41 13.54
N VAL A 73 -4.81 15.39 13.51
CA VAL A 73 -4.90 16.63 14.29
C VAL A 73 -5.06 17.87 13.42
N ASN A 74 -5.54 18.96 14.01
CA ASN A 74 -5.53 20.27 13.36
C ASN A 74 -4.08 20.73 13.17
N ASN A 75 -3.55 20.54 11.97
CA ASN A 75 -2.20 20.92 11.54
C ASN A 75 -2.19 22.05 10.48
N TYR A 76 -3.33 22.70 10.26
CA TYR A 76 -3.60 23.50 9.05
C TYR A 76 -4.02 24.95 9.32
N ASN A 77 -3.96 25.40 10.58
CA ASN A 77 -4.08 26.82 10.89
C ASN A 77 -2.87 27.59 10.34
N ASP A 78 -3.13 28.77 9.77
CA ASP A 78 -2.13 29.69 9.22
C ASP A 78 -2.60 31.15 9.33
N ASP A 79 -1.79 32.11 8.87
CA ASP A 79 -2.10 33.55 8.96
C ASP A 79 -3.40 33.96 8.23
N LYS A 80 -3.90 33.12 7.31
CA LYS A 80 -5.09 33.37 6.50
C LYS A 80 -6.30 32.56 6.98
N TYR A 81 -6.11 31.62 7.92
CA TYR A 81 -7.14 30.70 8.34
C TYR A 81 -6.91 30.12 9.72
N THR A 82 -7.95 30.14 10.55
CA THR A 82 -7.97 29.48 11.86
C THR A 82 -9.23 28.62 11.96
N ASP A 83 -9.06 27.35 12.33
CA ASP A 83 -10.18 26.52 12.78
C ASP A 83 -10.63 27.02 14.17
N GLU A 84 -11.83 27.58 14.25
CA GLU A 84 -12.39 28.12 15.48
C GLU A 84 -12.91 27.03 16.42
N GLU A 85 -13.13 25.81 15.91
CA GLU A 85 -13.70 24.71 16.69
C GLU A 85 -12.63 23.83 17.34
N ILE A 86 -11.57 23.52 16.60
CA ILE A 86 -10.54 22.56 17.00
C ILE A 86 -9.23 23.30 17.18
N GLN A 87 -8.68 23.27 18.39
CA GLN A 87 -7.40 23.91 18.70
C GLN A 87 -6.25 23.27 17.90
N PRO A 88 -5.20 24.01 17.54
CA PRO A 88 -4.00 23.45 16.90
C PRO A 88 -3.45 22.25 17.69
N GLY A 89 -3.13 21.16 16.99
CA GLY A 89 -2.64 19.92 17.60
C GLY A 89 -3.71 19.04 18.26
N ALA A 90 -4.94 19.53 18.45
CA ALA A 90 -6.06 18.70 18.89
C ALA A 90 -6.64 17.90 17.71
N THR A 91 -7.25 16.74 17.98
CA THR A 91 -7.88 15.95 16.92
C THR A 91 -9.13 16.62 16.37
N TRP A 92 -9.27 16.67 15.06
CA TRP A 92 -10.47 17.23 14.42
C TRP A 92 -11.60 16.22 14.25
N ILE A 93 -11.41 14.95 14.60
CA ILE A 93 -12.46 13.92 14.46
C ILE A 93 -13.64 14.17 15.41
N THR A 94 -13.43 14.95 16.47
CA THR A 94 -14.46 15.36 17.43
C THR A 94 -15.27 16.57 16.96
N ALA A 95 -14.95 17.11 15.80
CA ALA A 95 -15.62 18.28 15.25
C ALA A 95 -17.09 18.00 14.90
N THR A 96 -17.92 18.96 15.25
CA THR A 96 -19.35 19.06 14.96
C THR A 96 -19.63 19.85 13.68
N LYS A 97 -18.68 20.68 13.20
CA LYS A 97 -18.78 21.38 11.91
C LYS A 97 -17.90 20.67 10.86
N VAL A 98 -18.51 19.98 9.91
CA VAL A 98 -17.80 19.18 8.89
C VAL A 98 -17.89 19.73 7.46
N SER A 99 -18.50 20.91 7.27
CA SER A 99 -18.66 21.57 5.96
C SER A 99 -17.78 22.83 5.83
N GLY A 100 -17.68 23.37 4.61
CA GLY A 100 -16.98 24.61 4.32
C GLY A 100 -15.45 24.47 4.24
N MET A 101 -14.73 25.57 4.49
CA MET A 101 -13.26 25.66 4.35
C MET A 101 -12.47 24.67 5.21
N ASN A 102 -13.07 24.14 6.29
CA ASN A 102 -12.49 23.10 7.14
C ASN A 102 -12.43 21.73 6.44
N SER A 103 -13.42 21.38 5.60
CA SER A 103 -13.54 20.03 5.05
C SER A 103 -12.34 19.64 4.18
N GLY A 104 -11.95 20.51 3.24
CA GLY A 104 -10.76 20.28 2.39
C GLY A 104 -9.45 20.23 3.18
N ARG A 105 -9.29 21.08 4.20
CA ARG A 105 -8.07 21.09 5.04
C ARG A 105 -7.95 19.82 5.88
N ARG A 106 -9.05 19.35 6.47
CA ARG A 106 -9.09 18.09 7.22
C ARG A 106 -8.90 16.86 6.33
N ARG A 107 -9.36 16.87 5.08
CA ARG A 107 -9.00 15.84 4.09
C ARG A 107 -7.50 15.81 3.81
N ASN A 108 -6.87 16.96 3.62
CA ASN A 108 -5.41 17.04 3.44
C ASN A 108 -4.65 16.59 4.69
N SER A 109 -5.13 16.97 5.88
CA SER A 109 -4.63 16.48 7.18
C SER A 109 -4.72 14.96 7.27
N PHE A 110 -5.87 14.36 6.93
CA PHE A 110 -6.06 12.91 6.89
C PHE A 110 -5.05 12.21 5.96
N LYS A 111 -4.85 12.72 4.73
CA LYS A 111 -3.90 12.13 3.78
C LYS A 111 -2.46 12.21 4.28
N ALA A 112 -2.06 13.35 4.84
CA ALA A 112 -0.74 13.51 5.45
C ALA A 112 -0.54 12.55 6.63
N TRP A 113 -1.54 12.44 7.51
CA TRP A 113 -1.54 11.50 8.63
C TRP A 113 -1.43 10.04 8.17
N TRP A 114 -2.21 9.64 7.17
CA TRP A 114 -2.18 8.26 6.68
C TRP A 114 -0.81 7.92 6.07
N LEU A 115 -0.21 8.86 5.34
CA LEU A 115 1.16 8.69 4.87
C LEU A 115 2.17 8.62 6.03
N GLY A 116 1.98 9.42 7.09
CA GLY A 116 2.75 9.33 8.33
C GLY A 116 2.66 7.94 8.98
N CYS A 117 1.49 7.30 8.96
CA CYS A 117 1.33 5.92 9.43
C CYS A 117 2.14 4.93 8.59
N MET A 118 2.18 5.10 7.26
CA MET A 118 2.99 4.26 6.37
C MET A 118 4.49 4.47 6.58
N ILE A 119 4.94 5.71 6.74
CA ILE A 119 6.35 6.05 7.04
C ILE A 119 6.78 5.44 8.36
N ASN A 120 5.93 5.52 9.39
CA ASN A 120 6.21 5.02 10.74
C ASN A 120 5.69 3.58 10.98
N GLN A 121 5.44 2.81 9.90
CA GLN A 121 4.98 1.42 9.99
C GLN A 121 5.90 0.58 10.89
N GLN A 122 5.32 -0.21 11.80
CA GLN A 122 6.05 -1.16 12.63
C GLN A 122 6.47 -2.41 11.81
N ARG A 123 7.11 -3.39 12.46
CA ARG A 123 7.51 -4.67 11.84
C ARG A 123 6.33 -5.62 11.60
N THR A 124 5.23 -5.12 11.04
CA THR A 124 4.02 -5.89 10.69
C THR A 124 3.54 -5.58 9.26
N LEU A 125 2.58 -6.37 8.77
CA LEU A 125 1.99 -6.23 7.44
C LEU A 125 0.83 -5.20 7.37
N ARG A 126 0.42 -4.61 8.51
CA ARG A 126 -0.84 -3.86 8.62
C ARG A 126 -1.00 -2.75 7.58
N GLU A 127 -0.06 -1.82 7.46
CA GLU A 127 -0.22 -0.65 6.58
C GLU A 127 -0.29 -1.03 5.10
N LYS A 128 0.45 -2.07 4.68
CA LYS A 128 0.36 -2.58 3.31
C LYS A 128 -1.02 -3.19 3.02
N MET A 129 -1.60 -3.88 3.99
CA MET A 129 -2.97 -4.39 3.86
C MET A 129 -4.01 -3.27 3.91
N VAL A 130 -3.81 -2.20 4.70
CA VAL A 130 -4.70 -1.03 4.66
C VAL A 130 -4.72 -0.39 3.27
N LEU A 131 -3.55 -0.24 2.62
CA LEU A 131 -3.51 0.25 1.23
C LEU A 131 -4.18 -0.72 0.26
N PHE A 132 -3.95 -2.02 0.40
CA PHE A 132 -4.60 -3.04 -0.42
C PHE A 132 -6.13 -2.96 -0.30
N TRP A 133 -6.65 -2.87 0.92
CA TRP A 133 -8.09 -2.79 1.17
C TRP A 133 -8.69 -1.45 0.77
N HIS A 134 -7.96 -0.33 0.90
CA HIS A 134 -8.42 0.96 0.39
C HIS A 134 -8.50 0.97 -1.15
N ASN A 135 -7.60 0.25 -1.82
CA ASN A 135 -7.71 0.02 -3.25
C ASN A 135 -8.88 -0.92 -3.61
N HIS A 136 -9.21 -1.89 -2.76
CA HIS A 136 -10.29 -2.85 -3.00
C HIS A 136 -11.68 -2.25 -2.72
N PHE A 137 -11.88 -1.64 -1.55
CA PHE A 137 -13.08 -0.91 -1.13
C PHE A 137 -12.87 0.59 -1.35
N ALA A 138 -12.69 0.95 -2.63
CA ALA A 138 -12.38 2.30 -3.04
C ALA A 138 -13.45 3.29 -2.57
N THR A 139 -13.01 4.39 -1.97
CA THR A 139 -13.79 5.60 -1.74
C THR A 139 -12.93 6.79 -2.10
N GLU A 140 -13.52 7.84 -2.66
CA GLU A 140 -12.82 9.10 -2.93
C GLU A 140 -13.12 10.13 -1.84
N THR A 141 -12.05 10.70 -1.26
CA THR A 141 -12.18 11.73 -0.24
C THR A 141 -12.98 12.94 -0.73
N ASN A 142 -12.83 13.30 -2.00
CA ASN A 142 -13.56 14.42 -2.59
C ASN A 142 -15.04 14.12 -2.84
N THR A 143 -15.39 12.89 -3.19
CA THR A 143 -16.78 12.48 -3.47
C THR A 143 -17.57 12.27 -2.16
N VAL A 144 -16.92 11.70 -1.14
CA VAL A 144 -17.53 11.57 0.19
C VAL A 144 -17.69 12.94 0.86
N ASP A 145 -16.74 13.85 0.63
CA ASP A 145 -16.70 15.25 1.12
C ASP A 145 -16.92 15.40 2.64
N ASN A 146 -16.63 14.35 3.42
CA ASN A 146 -16.69 14.35 4.87
C ASN A 146 -15.45 13.69 5.49
N PRO A 147 -14.52 14.46 6.08
CA PRO A 147 -13.24 13.95 6.57
C PRO A 147 -13.40 12.94 7.72
N THR A 148 -14.45 13.08 8.55
CA THR A 148 -14.74 12.14 9.64
C THR A 148 -15.16 10.77 9.09
N PHE A 149 -15.93 10.73 8.01
CA PHE A 149 -16.37 9.46 7.40
C PHE A 149 -15.17 8.73 6.80
N ILE A 150 -14.33 9.48 6.08
CA ILE A 150 -13.11 8.95 5.43
C ILE A 150 -12.13 8.41 6.47
N TYR A 151 -11.91 9.13 7.58
CA TYR A 151 -11.09 8.66 8.67
C TYR A 151 -11.66 7.36 9.28
N LYS A 152 -12.95 7.33 9.62
CA LYS A 152 -13.60 6.14 10.19
C LYS A 152 -13.53 4.94 9.24
N HIS A 153 -13.70 5.15 7.92
CA HIS A 153 -13.51 4.11 6.90
C HIS A 153 -12.08 3.55 6.93
N ASN A 154 -11.06 4.41 6.95
CA ASN A 154 -9.67 3.95 7.05
C ASN A 154 -9.40 3.14 8.33
N ILE A 155 -9.97 3.57 9.47
CA ILE A 155 -9.87 2.83 10.74
C ILE A 155 -10.58 1.48 10.66
N LEU A 156 -11.75 1.39 10.01
CA LEU A 156 -12.44 0.14 9.76
C LEU A 156 -11.58 -0.80 8.91
N LEU A 157 -11.03 -0.33 7.79
CA LEU A 157 -10.12 -1.13 6.95
C LEU A 157 -8.89 -1.61 7.74
N ARG A 158 -8.38 -0.77 8.64
CA ARG A 158 -7.26 -1.10 9.53
C ARG A 158 -7.61 -2.15 10.57
N GLN A 159 -8.78 -2.06 11.18
CA GLN A 159 -9.30 -3.05 12.13
C GLN A 159 -9.40 -4.44 11.49
N TYR A 160 -9.89 -4.50 10.25
CA TYR A 160 -10.08 -5.76 9.53
C TYR A 160 -8.90 -6.15 8.63
N ALA A 161 -7.80 -5.38 8.61
CA ALA A 161 -6.72 -5.51 7.62
C ALA A 161 -6.16 -6.93 7.49
N LEU A 162 -6.07 -7.67 8.60
CA LEU A 162 -5.61 -9.05 8.69
C LEU A 162 -6.67 -9.98 9.31
N GLY A 163 -7.94 -9.57 9.31
CA GLY A 163 -9.04 -10.29 9.96
C GLY A 163 -9.92 -11.07 8.98
N ASN A 164 -11.19 -11.19 9.35
CA ASN A 164 -12.21 -11.88 8.59
C ASN A 164 -12.75 -11.02 7.44
N PHE A 165 -12.68 -11.53 6.21
CA PHE A 165 -13.14 -10.80 5.03
C PHE A 165 -14.67 -10.69 4.95
N LYS A 166 -15.45 -11.69 5.40
CA LYS A 166 -16.92 -11.57 5.44
C LYS A 166 -17.36 -10.45 6.38
N ALA A 167 -16.78 -10.44 7.59
CA ALA A 167 -17.06 -9.42 8.58
C ALA A 167 -16.68 -8.02 8.07
N MET A 168 -15.54 -7.91 7.37
CA MET A 168 -15.14 -6.65 6.76
C MET A 168 -16.12 -6.19 5.67
N VAL A 169 -16.54 -7.08 4.76
CA VAL A 169 -17.52 -6.73 3.71
C VAL A 169 -18.82 -6.25 4.35
N ARG A 170 -19.33 -6.93 5.38
CA ARG A 170 -20.52 -6.48 6.11
C ARG A 170 -20.32 -5.10 6.75
N ALA A 171 -19.19 -4.90 7.42
CA ALA A 171 -18.88 -3.64 8.09
C ALA A 171 -18.77 -2.47 7.10
N VAL A 172 -18.08 -2.68 5.97
CA VAL A 172 -17.99 -1.71 4.87
C VAL A 172 -19.37 -1.44 4.24
N THR A 173 -20.22 -2.47 4.13
CA THR A 173 -21.55 -2.33 3.51
C THR A 173 -22.44 -1.28 4.15
N VAL A 174 -22.25 -1.06 5.45
CA VAL A 174 -23.02 -0.10 6.24
C VAL A 174 -22.19 1.08 6.74
N ASP A 175 -20.93 1.21 6.31
CA ASP A 175 -20.09 2.33 6.73
C ASP A 175 -20.52 3.64 6.06
N ALA A 176 -20.36 4.76 6.77
CA ALA A 176 -20.86 6.05 6.31
C ALA A 176 -20.17 6.57 5.05
N ALA A 177 -18.87 6.27 4.84
CA ALA A 177 -18.15 6.70 3.65
C ALA A 177 -18.62 5.93 2.43
N MET A 178 -18.76 4.61 2.54
CA MET A 178 -19.19 3.76 1.44
C MET A 178 -20.67 3.97 1.08
N LEU A 179 -21.56 4.08 2.08
CA LEU A 179 -22.97 4.43 1.85
C LEU A 179 -23.10 5.78 1.13
N LYS A 180 -22.22 6.75 1.42
CA LYS A 180 -22.19 8.04 0.72
C LYS A 180 -21.63 7.91 -0.69
N TYR A 181 -20.54 7.16 -0.85
CA TYR A 181 -19.79 7.05 -2.10
C TYR A 181 -20.58 6.33 -3.20
N LEU A 182 -21.29 5.25 -2.83
CA LEU A 182 -22.07 4.44 -3.77
C LEU A 182 -23.57 4.75 -3.77
N ASN A 183 -23.96 5.90 -3.21
CA ASN A 183 -25.34 6.35 -3.08
C ASN A 183 -26.26 5.42 -2.26
N GLY A 184 -25.70 4.49 -1.49
CA GLY A 184 -26.45 3.61 -0.59
C GLY A 184 -27.33 4.39 0.40
N ASN A 185 -26.91 5.57 0.85
CA ASN A 185 -27.70 6.42 1.76
C ASN A 185 -29.01 6.95 1.14
N ALA A 186 -29.08 7.01 -0.20
CA ALA A 186 -30.25 7.42 -0.96
C ALA A 186 -31.15 6.24 -1.35
N ASN A 187 -30.69 4.99 -1.21
CA ASN A 187 -31.40 3.79 -1.64
C ASN A 187 -32.69 3.54 -0.83
N THR A 188 -33.85 3.45 -1.52
CA THR A 188 -35.16 3.24 -0.86
C THR A 188 -36.04 2.27 -1.64
N LYS A 189 -37.03 1.70 -0.96
CA LYS A 189 -38.08 0.88 -1.59
C LYS A 189 -38.83 1.55 -2.74
N LYS A 190 -38.84 2.88 -2.80
CA LYS A 190 -39.46 3.66 -3.89
C LYS A 190 -38.52 3.89 -5.07
N ALA A 191 -37.22 3.86 -4.82
CA ALA A 191 -36.17 4.04 -5.82
C ALA A 191 -34.97 3.16 -5.42
N PRO A 192 -35.04 1.84 -5.68
CA PRO A 192 -33.90 0.96 -5.46
C PRO A 192 -32.73 1.37 -6.35
N ASP A 193 -31.57 1.59 -5.76
CA ASP A 193 -30.34 1.99 -6.47
C ASP A 193 -29.45 0.78 -6.72
N GLU A 194 -29.31 0.43 -8.00
CA GLU A 194 -28.54 -0.73 -8.46
C GLU A 194 -27.03 -0.54 -8.31
N ASN A 195 -26.53 0.69 -8.18
CA ASN A 195 -25.10 0.97 -8.16
C ASN A 195 -24.40 0.15 -7.07
N TYR A 196 -24.82 0.29 -5.81
CA TYR A 196 -24.15 -0.46 -4.74
C TYR A 196 -24.40 -1.98 -4.83
N GLY A 197 -25.61 -2.40 -5.20
CA GLY A 197 -25.92 -3.83 -5.41
C GLY A 197 -25.03 -4.47 -6.49
N ARG A 198 -24.65 -3.71 -7.51
CA ARG A 198 -23.71 -4.10 -8.57
C ARG A 198 -22.29 -4.15 -8.03
N GLU A 199 -21.78 -3.06 -7.47
CA GLU A 199 -20.38 -2.99 -7.04
C GLU A 199 -20.03 -3.98 -5.93
N LEU A 200 -20.98 -4.28 -5.04
CA LEU A 200 -20.82 -5.31 -4.01
C LEU A 200 -20.52 -6.68 -4.63
N GLN A 201 -21.25 -7.07 -5.68
CA GLN A 201 -21.04 -8.34 -6.38
C GLN A 201 -19.81 -8.26 -7.31
N GLU A 202 -19.73 -7.19 -8.09
CA GLU A 202 -18.84 -7.05 -9.23
C GLU A 202 -17.40 -6.71 -8.87
N LEU A 203 -17.19 -5.80 -7.91
CA LEU A 203 -15.87 -5.28 -7.56
C LEU A 203 -15.38 -5.73 -6.20
N PHE A 204 -16.30 -5.98 -5.28
CA PHE A 204 -15.98 -6.25 -3.88
C PHE A 204 -16.04 -7.74 -3.49
N THR A 205 -16.81 -8.58 -4.20
CA THR A 205 -16.95 -10.00 -3.80
C THR A 205 -16.75 -11.00 -4.94
N VAL A 206 -17.72 -11.18 -5.83
CA VAL A 206 -17.71 -12.22 -6.88
C VAL A 206 -16.75 -11.88 -8.02
N GLY A 207 -16.51 -10.60 -8.29
CA GLY A 207 -15.61 -10.18 -9.36
C GLY A 207 -16.27 -10.22 -10.76
N LYS A 208 -15.44 -9.99 -11.78
CA LYS A 208 -15.78 -10.09 -13.22
C LYS A 208 -15.11 -11.28 -13.91
N GLY A 209 -14.73 -12.30 -13.14
CA GLY A 209 -13.97 -13.43 -13.64
C GLY A 209 -14.82 -14.38 -14.48
N PRO A 210 -14.21 -15.37 -15.15
CA PRO A 210 -14.93 -16.38 -15.90
C PRO A 210 -15.88 -17.23 -15.03
N GLY A 211 -15.69 -17.27 -13.71
CA GLY A 211 -16.59 -17.92 -12.76
C GLY A 211 -17.70 -17.02 -12.19
N SER A 212 -17.78 -15.76 -12.61
CA SER A 212 -18.76 -14.79 -12.13
C SER A 212 -19.99 -14.81 -13.03
N HIS A 213 -21.07 -15.47 -12.59
CA HIS A 213 -22.29 -15.67 -13.40
C HIS A 213 -23.56 -15.07 -12.78
N TYR A 214 -23.42 -14.14 -11.84
CA TYR A 214 -24.57 -13.35 -11.39
C TYR A 214 -25.15 -12.55 -12.57
N THR A 215 -26.43 -12.26 -12.48
CA THR A 215 -27.22 -11.64 -13.53
C THR A 215 -27.66 -10.24 -13.13
N GLU A 216 -28.19 -9.49 -14.09
CA GLU A 216 -28.82 -8.20 -13.81
C GLU A 216 -30.00 -8.31 -12.83
N ALA A 217 -30.70 -9.45 -12.80
CA ALA A 217 -31.75 -9.70 -11.82
C ALA A 217 -31.19 -9.79 -10.39
N ASP A 218 -29.98 -10.34 -10.22
CA ASP A 218 -29.30 -10.41 -8.93
C ASP A 218 -28.86 -9.02 -8.45
N VAL A 219 -28.40 -8.17 -9.36
CA VAL A 219 -28.08 -6.76 -9.05
C VAL A 219 -29.32 -6.05 -8.52
N LYS A 220 -30.47 -6.22 -9.18
CA LYS A 220 -31.75 -5.65 -8.74
C LYS A 220 -32.22 -6.22 -7.40
N ALA A 221 -32.06 -7.53 -7.18
CA ALA A 221 -32.37 -8.18 -5.91
C ALA A 221 -31.50 -7.62 -4.77
N ALA A 222 -30.19 -7.51 -4.99
CA ALA A 222 -29.24 -6.93 -4.04
C ALA A 222 -29.55 -5.45 -3.74
N ALA A 223 -29.86 -4.66 -4.77
CA ALA A 223 -30.28 -3.27 -4.61
C ALA A 223 -31.48 -3.13 -3.67
N ARG A 224 -32.46 -4.05 -3.79
CA ARG A 224 -33.66 -4.08 -2.93
C ARG A 224 -33.33 -4.50 -1.50
N VAL A 225 -32.44 -5.48 -1.28
CA VAL A 225 -31.93 -5.85 0.05
C VAL A 225 -31.26 -4.65 0.73
N LEU A 226 -30.47 -3.87 -0.02
CA LEU A 226 -29.75 -2.71 0.51
C LEU A 226 -30.63 -1.46 0.76
N THR A 227 -31.93 -1.52 0.48
CA THR A 227 -32.82 -0.39 0.78
C THR A 227 -32.96 -0.18 2.29
N GLY A 228 -33.08 1.07 2.73
CA GLY A 228 -33.29 1.39 4.15
C GLY A 228 -32.01 1.73 4.92
N PHE A 229 -30.84 1.29 4.46
CA PHE A 229 -29.57 1.77 5.02
C PHE A 229 -29.37 3.26 4.69
N ARG A 230 -28.97 4.03 5.70
CA ARG A 230 -28.71 5.47 5.58
C ARG A 230 -27.67 5.91 6.59
N ILE A 231 -27.22 7.15 6.46
CA ILE A 231 -26.25 7.74 7.36
C ILE A 231 -27.00 8.50 8.45
N GLU A 232 -26.65 8.26 9.71
CA GLU A 232 -26.98 9.17 10.81
C GLU A 232 -25.93 10.27 10.87
N ASN A 233 -26.37 11.51 10.65
CA ASN A 233 -25.49 12.67 10.60
C ASN A 233 -26.00 13.85 11.44
N LYS A 234 -27.05 13.63 12.24
CA LYS A 234 -27.63 14.67 13.12
C LYS A 234 -26.83 14.86 14.40
N SER A 235 -26.01 13.89 14.79
CA SER A 235 -25.28 13.85 16.06
C SER A 235 -23.77 13.81 15.86
N LEU A 236 -23.19 14.72 15.07
CA LEU A 236 -21.72 14.81 14.95
C LEU A 236 -21.07 14.94 16.34
N PRO A 237 -19.95 14.25 16.62
CA PRO A 237 -19.13 13.43 15.70
C PRO A 237 -19.57 11.95 15.58
N ASP A 238 -20.67 11.54 16.23
CA ASP A 238 -21.20 10.17 16.18
C ASP A 238 -21.94 9.88 14.87
N VAL A 239 -21.16 9.76 13.81
CA VAL A 239 -21.66 9.38 12.48
C VAL A 239 -21.40 7.90 12.25
N HIS A 240 -22.46 7.20 11.88
CA HIS A 240 -22.47 5.79 11.55
C HIS A 240 -23.63 5.49 10.58
N GLY A 241 -23.61 4.32 9.94
CA GLY A 241 -24.75 3.82 9.19
C GLY A 241 -25.85 3.32 10.11
N ILE A 242 -27.10 3.56 9.75
CA ILE A 242 -28.30 3.08 10.45
C ILE A 242 -29.26 2.44 9.46
N PHE A 243 -30.15 1.58 9.97
CA PHE A 243 -31.23 0.98 9.20
C PHE A 243 -32.58 1.68 9.49
N ASP A 244 -33.17 2.25 8.45
CA ASP A 244 -34.50 2.86 8.47
C ASP A 244 -35.52 1.91 7.80
N ALA A 245 -36.21 1.14 8.63
CA ALA A 245 -37.23 0.18 8.19
C ALA A 245 -38.35 0.83 7.34
N GLY A 246 -38.65 2.12 7.56
CA GLY A 246 -39.67 2.83 6.77
C GLY A 246 -39.29 2.95 5.29
N ARG A 247 -38.00 2.89 4.98
CA ARG A 247 -37.44 2.99 3.62
C ARG A 247 -37.09 1.64 3.00
N HIS A 248 -37.21 0.52 3.71
CA HIS A 248 -36.85 -0.81 3.23
C HIS A 248 -37.97 -1.49 2.41
N ASP A 249 -37.60 -2.22 1.35
CA ASP A 249 -38.53 -3.01 0.53
C ASP A 249 -38.81 -4.33 1.23
N GLU A 250 -40.02 -4.53 1.75
CA GLU A 250 -40.39 -5.71 2.56
C GLU A 250 -40.81 -6.94 1.71
N ARG A 251 -40.69 -6.89 0.38
CA ARG A 251 -41.09 -8.00 -0.50
C ARG A 251 -39.94 -8.97 -0.72
N ASP A 252 -40.25 -10.24 -1.03
CA ASP A 252 -39.26 -11.26 -1.38
C ASP A 252 -38.30 -10.81 -2.50
N LYS A 253 -37.05 -11.24 -2.41
CA LYS A 253 -35.99 -10.98 -3.40
C LYS A 253 -35.47 -12.32 -3.93
N GLN A 254 -35.75 -12.58 -5.20
CA GLN A 254 -35.32 -13.78 -5.91
C GLN A 254 -33.94 -13.55 -6.52
N PHE A 255 -33.02 -14.46 -6.25
CA PHE A 255 -31.72 -14.53 -6.92
C PHE A 255 -31.70 -15.63 -7.99
N SER A 256 -30.77 -15.55 -8.93
CA SER A 256 -30.66 -16.43 -10.09
C SER A 256 -30.09 -17.81 -9.74
N ALA A 257 -29.98 -18.67 -10.75
CA ALA A 257 -29.37 -20.00 -10.62
C ALA A 257 -27.92 -19.97 -10.13
N PHE A 258 -27.17 -18.88 -10.36
CA PHE A 258 -25.82 -18.71 -9.81
C PHE A 258 -25.84 -18.75 -8.29
N TYR A 259 -26.88 -18.18 -7.68
CA TYR A 259 -27.14 -18.21 -6.25
C TYR A 259 -28.17 -19.28 -5.87
N ASN A 260 -28.14 -20.43 -6.56
CA ASN A 260 -29.00 -21.59 -6.29
C ASN A 260 -30.52 -21.30 -6.33
N ASN A 261 -30.94 -20.27 -7.07
CA ASN A 261 -32.33 -19.78 -7.08
C ASN A 261 -32.89 -19.44 -5.68
N GLN A 262 -32.02 -19.04 -4.75
CA GLN A 262 -32.43 -18.72 -3.39
C GLN A 262 -33.32 -17.46 -3.35
N VAL A 263 -34.30 -17.49 -2.44
CA VAL A 263 -35.18 -16.35 -2.16
C VAL A 263 -34.87 -15.84 -0.77
N ILE A 264 -34.47 -14.58 -0.66
CA ILE A 264 -34.43 -13.88 0.63
C ILE A 264 -35.86 -13.42 0.92
N LYS A 265 -36.40 -13.90 2.06
CA LYS A 265 -37.75 -13.59 2.48
C LYS A 265 -37.83 -12.16 2.99
N GLY A 266 -38.78 -11.41 2.45
CA GLY A 266 -38.99 -10.03 2.83
C GLY A 266 -39.44 -9.91 4.29
N ARG A 267 -38.80 -9.04 5.06
CA ARG A 267 -39.11 -8.82 6.48
C ARG A 267 -39.62 -7.40 6.73
N LYS A 268 -40.42 -7.25 7.79
CA LYS A 268 -40.98 -5.95 8.20
C LYS A 268 -40.20 -5.36 9.37
N GLY A 269 -40.30 -4.05 9.53
CA GLY A 269 -39.72 -3.37 10.68
C GLY A 269 -38.20 -3.55 10.76
N LYS A 270 -37.65 -3.57 11.98
CA LYS A 270 -36.20 -3.67 12.19
C LYS A 270 -35.59 -5.00 11.73
N GLU A 271 -36.38 -6.06 11.62
CA GLU A 271 -35.90 -7.38 11.20
C GLU A 271 -35.41 -7.40 9.74
N GLY A 272 -35.84 -6.43 8.92
CA GLY A 272 -35.35 -6.22 7.55
C GLY A 272 -33.84 -5.96 7.46
N GLU A 273 -33.21 -5.45 8.52
CA GLU A 273 -31.75 -5.26 8.54
C GLU A 273 -31.01 -6.59 8.34
N GLY A 274 -31.57 -7.69 8.85
CA GLY A 274 -30.97 -9.03 8.77
C GLY A 274 -30.97 -9.64 7.36
N GLU A 275 -31.70 -9.06 6.41
CA GLU A 275 -31.65 -9.52 5.01
C GLU A 275 -30.28 -9.28 4.36
N LEU A 276 -29.54 -8.27 4.83
CA LEU A 276 -28.17 -8.03 4.39
C LEU A 276 -27.26 -9.21 4.73
N ASP A 277 -27.38 -9.75 5.94
CA ASP A 277 -26.57 -10.90 6.36
C ASP A 277 -26.91 -12.15 5.53
N GLU A 278 -28.19 -12.41 5.25
CA GLU A 278 -28.61 -13.50 4.36
C GLU A 278 -28.04 -13.35 2.94
N MET A 279 -28.04 -12.13 2.38
CA MET A 279 -27.48 -11.86 1.06
C MET A 279 -25.97 -12.06 1.03
N LEU A 280 -25.26 -11.61 2.07
CA LEU A 280 -23.82 -11.81 2.16
C LEU A 280 -23.50 -13.30 2.31
N ASP A 281 -24.24 -14.06 3.12
CA ASP A 281 -24.07 -15.51 3.22
C ASP A 281 -24.26 -16.19 1.87
N LEU A 282 -25.26 -15.79 1.08
CA LEU A 282 -25.50 -16.27 -0.27
C LEU A 282 -24.33 -15.97 -1.23
N ILE A 283 -23.80 -14.75 -1.17
CA ILE A 283 -22.62 -14.34 -1.94
C ILE A 283 -21.40 -15.19 -1.53
N PHE A 284 -21.19 -15.38 -0.23
CA PHE A 284 -20.04 -16.12 0.31
C PHE A 284 -20.15 -17.64 0.18
N GLN A 285 -21.28 -18.19 -0.28
CA GLN A 285 -21.37 -19.57 -0.74
C GLN A 285 -20.72 -19.77 -2.12
N GLN A 286 -20.48 -18.68 -2.87
CA GLN A 286 -19.88 -18.78 -4.19
C GLN A 286 -18.37 -18.92 -4.10
N ASP A 287 -17.87 -20.03 -4.62
CA ASP A 287 -16.45 -20.35 -4.70
C ASP A 287 -15.62 -19.21 -5.32
N GLU A 288 -16.20 -18.52 -6.30
CA GLU A 288 -15.52 -17.45 -7.05
C GLU A 288 -15.11 -16.28 -6.16
N VAL A 289 -15.82 -15.98 -5.07
CA VAL A 289 -15.44 -14.91 -4.13
C VAL A 289 -14.04 -15.13 -3.58
N SER A 290 -13.75 -16.36 -3.16
CA SER A 290 -12.44 -16.70 -2.61
C SER A 290 -11.34 -16.69 -3.67
N ARG A 291 -11.62 -17.13 -4.90
CA ARG A 291 -10.67 -17.05 -6.03
C ARG A 291 -10.38 -15.60 -6.38
N PHE A 292 -11.40 -14.76 -6.51
CA PHE A 292 -11.27 -13.34 -6.83
C PHE A 292 -10.33 -12.62 -5.86
N ILE A 293 -10.56 -12.78 -4.55
CA ILE A 293 -9.70 -12.16 -3.54
C ILE A 293 -8.28 -12.74 -3.56
N CYS A 294 -8.12 -14.05 -3.74
CA CYS A 294 -6.79 -14.67 -3.84
C CYS A 294 -6.02 -14.18 -5.08
N ARG A 295 -6.68 -13.95 -6.24
CA ARG A 295 -6.04 -13.32 -7.41
C ARG A 295 -5.60 -11.89 -7.12
N LYS A 296 -6.41 -11.10 -6.41
CA LYS A 296 -6.03 -9.72 -6.02
C LYS A 296 -4.83 -9.73 -5.05
N LEU A 297 -4.84 -10.59 -4.04
CA LEU A 297 -3.71 -10.76 -3.11
C LEU A 297 -2.44 -11.21 -3.86
N TYR A 298 -2.58 -12.16 -4.78
CA TYR A 298 -1.47 -12.64 -5.61
C TYR A 298 -0.85 -11.51 -6.44
N ARG A 299 -1.68 -10.74 -7.16
CA ARG A 299 -1.22 -9.59 -7.97
C ARG A 299 -0.55 -8.51 -7.12
N PHE A 300 -1.05 -8.30 -5.90
CA PHE A 300 -0.50 -7.31 -5.00
C PHE A 300 0.83 -7.74 -4.37
N PHE A 301 1.01 -9.03 -4.06
CA PHE A 301 2.19 -9.52 -3.31
C PHE A 301 3.22 -10.29 -4.13
N VAL A 302 2.86 -10.88 -5.27
CA VAL A 302 3.71 -11.83 -6.01
C VAL A 302 4.00 -11.33 -7.42
N TYR A 303 3.01 -11.39 -8.32
CA TYR A 303 3.22 -11.11 -9.74
C TYR A 303 1.89 -10.74 -10.42
N HIS A 304 1.92 -9.85 -11.42
CA HIS A 304 0.68 -9.31 -12.02
C HIS A 304 -0.02 -10.31 -12.96
N GLN A 305 0.73 -11.17 -13.66
CA GLN A 305 0.16 -12.20 -14.54
C GLN A 305 -0.20 -13.46 -13.76
N ILE A 306 -1.37 -14.01 -14.08
CA ILE A 306 -1.85 -15.30 -13.57
C ILE A 306 -2.18 -16.13 -14.80
N ASP A 307 -1.31 -17.08 -15.12
CA ASP A 307 -1.55 -18.06 -16.17
C ASP A 307 -2.39 -19.25 -15.63
N GLU A 308 -2.80 -20.14 -16.53
CA GLU A 308 -3.62 -21.31 -16.17
C GLU A 308 -2.95 -22.20 -15.11
N ALA A 309 -1.63 -22.36 -15.18
CA ALA A 309 -0.89 -23.15 -14.21
C ALA A 309 -0.89 -22.51 -12.82
N THR A 310 -0.68 -21.19 -12.74
CA THR A 310 -0.73 -20.41 -11.50
C THR A 310 -2.13 -20.39 -10.91
N GLU A 311 -3.16 -20.22 -11.74
CA GLU A 311 -4.55 -20.29 -11.32
C GLU A 311 -4.82 -21.64 -10.62
N LYS A 312 -4.51 -22.75 -11.27
CA LYS A 312 -4.78 -24.11 -10.76
C LYS A 312 -3.96 -24.51 -9.53
N THR A 313 -2.70 -24.11 -9.47
CA THR A 313 -1.75 -24.64 -8.47
C THR A 313 -1.44 -23.68 -7.32
N VAL A 314 -1.81 -22.40 -7.47
CA VAL A 314 -1.61 -21.34 -6.48
C VAL A 314 -2.93 -20.70 -6.07
N ILE A 315 -3.71 -20.17 -7.02
CA ILE A 315 -4.94 -19.44 -6.69
C ILE A 315 -6.01 -20.37 -6.11
N GLU A 316 -6.34 -21.47 -6.79
CA GLU A 316 -7.38 -22.41 -6.34
C GLU A 316 -7.07 -23.00 -4.95
N PRO A 317 -5.84 -23.45 -4.63
CA PRO A 317 -5.54 -23.94 -3.29
C PRO A 317 -5.54 -22.85 -2.21
N LEU A 318 -5.14 -21.61 -2.53
CA LEU A 318 -5.29 -20.49 -1.60
C LEU A 318 -6.76 -20.17 -1.35
N ALA A 319 -7.59 -20.18 -2.39
CA ALA A 319 -9.03 -19.97 -2.30
C ALA A 319 -9.71 -21.06 -1.44
N HIS A 320 -9.31 -22.32 -1.60
CA HIS A 320 -9.76 -23.41 -0.74
C HIS A 320 -9.37 -23.16 0.73
N ILE A 321 -8.11 -22.81 1.01
CA ILE A 321 -7.68 -22.45 2.38
C ILE A 321 -8.53 -21.31 2.94
N PHE A 322 -8.83 -20.31 2.11
CA PHE A 322 -9.61 -19.17 2.53
C PHE A 322 -11.01 -19.58 2.99
N ARG A 323 -11.71 -20.43 2.21
CA ARG A 323 -13.05 -20.93 2.55
C ARG A 323 -13.05 -21.82 3.79
N GLU A 324 -12.12 -22.77 3.87
CA GLU A 324 -11.98 -23.69 5.01
C GLU A 324 -11.70 -22.96 6.33
N ASN A 325 -11.08 -21.79 6.26
CA ASN A 325 -10.80 -20.94 7.43
C ASN A 325 -11.83 -19.82 7.58
N ASN A 326 -13.08 -20.04 7.14
CA ASN A 326 -14.18 -19.07 7.24
C ASN A 326 -13.81 -17.65 6.75
N TYR A 327 -13.03 -17.56 5.67
CA TYR A 327 -12.57 -16.32 5.07
C TYR A 327 -11.72 -15.44 6.00
N GLU A 328 -10.92 -16.06 6.88
CA GLU A 328 -9.81 -15.40 7.56
C GLU A 328 -8.65 -15.12 6.60
N ILE A 329 -8.12 -13.89 6.60
CA ILE A 329 -7.05 -13.47 5.68
C ILE A 329 -5.69 -14.05 6.07
N LYS A 330 -5.39 -14.15 7.38
CA LYS A 330 -4.08 -14.61 7.88
C LYS A 330 -3.66 -15.98 7.35
N PRO A 331 -4.50 -17.04 7.37
CA PRO A 331 -4.13 -18.35 6.82
C PRO A 331 -3.69 -18.32 5.34
N VAL A 332 -4.36 -17.50 4.52
CA VAL A 332 -4.02 -17.34 3.09
C VAL A 332 -2.65 -16.71 2.94
N LEU A 333 -2.41 -15.60 3.66
CA LEU A 333 -1.14 -14.87 3.60
C LEU A 333 0.01 -15.69 4.19
N GLU A 334 -0.21 -16.39 5.30
CA GLU A 334 0.79 -17.29 5.91
C GLU A 334 1.20 -18.39 4.93
N LYS A 335 0.22 -19.00 4.24
CA LYS A 335 0.49 -20.02 3.22
C LYS A 335 1.28 -19.45 2.05
N LEU A 336 0.87 -18.28 1.54
CA LEU A 336 1.51 -17.62 0.42
C LEU A 336 2.97 -17.28 0.75
N PHE A 337 3.23 -16.56 1.83
CA PHE A 337 4.57 -16.11 2.22
C PHE A 337 5.49 -17.24 2.68
N SER A 338 4.94 -18.38 3.08
CA SER A 338 5.72 -19.59 3.41
C SER A 338 6.03 -20.48 2.20
N SER A 339 5.48 -20.19 1.03
CA SER A 339 5.57 -21.05 -0.16
C SER A 339 6.89 -20.89 -0.91
N ARG A 340 7.32 -21.93 -1.63
CA ARG A 340 8.45 -21.82 -2.57
C ARG A 340 8.17 -20.82 -3.68
N HIS A 341 6.94 -20.87 -4.20
CA HIS A 341 6.48 -20.00 -5.26
C HIS A 341 6.73 -18.52 -4.97
N PHE A 342 6.45 -18.06 -3.74
CA PHE A 342 6.70 -16.67 -3.35
C PHE A 342 8.18 -16.24 -3.48
N TYR A 343 9.12 -17.18 -3.32
CA TYR A 343 10.57 -16.91 -3.37
C TYR A 343 11.25 -17.33 -4.69
N ASP A 344 10.48 -17.78 -5.68
CA ASP A 344 11.02 -18.13 -7.00
C ASP A 344 11.69 -16.92 -7.65
N LEU A 345 12.79 -17.15 -8.38
CA LEU A 345 13.57 -16.07 -8.98
C LEU A 345 12.74 -15.20 -9.94
N GLY A 346 11.82 -15.80 -10.68
CA GLY A 346 10.91 -15.08 -11.59
C GLY A 346 9.92 -14.15 -10.87
N ASN A 347 9.71 -14.35 -9.56
CA ASN A 347 8.82 -13.52 -8.73
C ASN A 347 9.60 -12.44 -7.94
N ARG A 348 10.94 -12.38 -8.04
CA ARG A 348 11.76 -11.35 -7.39
C ARG A 348 12.02 -10.19 -8.35
N GLY A 349 11.70 -8.96 -7.95
CA GLY A 349 11.86 -7.80 -8.83
C GLY A 349 10.95 -7.82 -10.05
N GLY A 350 9.85 -8.59 -10.01
CA GLY A 350 8.92 -8.75 -11.12
C GLY A 350 7.85 -7.65 -11.21
N ILE A 351 7.83 -6.70 -10.27
CA ILE A 351 6.80 -5.66 -10.17
C ILE A 351 7.46 -4.29 -10.01
N ILE A 352 6.95 -3.31 -10.75
CA ILE A 352 7.28 -1.90 -10.59
C ILE A 352 6.63 -1.37 -9.32
N LYS A 353 7.43 -0.74 -8.46
CA LYS A 353 6.98 -0.05 -7.25
C LYS A 353 5.85 0.92 -7.59
N SER A 354 4.72 0.81 -6.88
CA SER A 354 3.69 1.87 -6.92
C SER A 354 4.30 3.20 -6.43
N PRO A 355 3.76 4.36 -6.81
CA PRO A 355 4.29 5.64 -6.35
C PRO A 355 4.39 5.79 -4.83
N VAL A 356 3.44 5.20 -4.07
CA VAL A 356 3.50 5.17 -2.60
C VAL A 356 4.63 4.24 -2.13
N ASP A 357 4.78 3.04 -2.70
CA ASP A 357 5.92 2.16 -2.40
C ASP A 357 7.26 2.81 -2.70
N PHE A 358 7.33 3.59 -3.78
CA PHE A 358 8.53 4.32 -4.17
C PHE A 358 8.84 5.47 -3.21
N ALA A 359 7.86 6.32 -2.89
CA ALA A 359 8.07 7.52 -2.09
C ALA A 359 8.23 7.22 -0.59
N VAL A 360 7.35 6.39 -0.02
CA VAL A 360 7.43 5.97 1.37
C VAL A 360 8.60 5.00 1.56
N GLY A 361 8.79 4.07 0.63
CA GLY A 361 9.91 3.14 0.66
C GLY A 361 11.25 3.86 0.67
N LEU A 362 11.45 4.92 -0.13
CA LEU A 362 12.66 5.73 -0.06
C LEU A 362 12.86 6.35 1.33
N CYS A 363 11.81 6.94 1.92
CA CYS A 363 11.91 7.56 3.24
C CYS A 363 12.33 6.53 4.30
N ARG A 364 11.81 5.31 4.23
CA ARG A 364 12.11 4.23 5.17
C ARG A 364 13.48 3.62 4.91
N GLU A 365 13.78 3.21 3.68
CA GLU A 365 15.03 2.54 3.31
C GLU A 365 16.28 3.38 3.63
N TYR A 366 16.18 4.70 3.57
CA TYR A 366 17.27 5.63 3.90
C TYR A 366 17.18 6.22 5.32
N ASP A 367 16.32 5.69 6.19
CA ASP A 367 16.14 6.13 7.59
C ASP A 367 15.94 7.65 7.73
N ILE A 368 15.10 8.23 6.86
CA ILE A 368 14.84 9.67 6.88
C ILE A 368 14.06 10.04 8.15
N VAL A 369 14.66 10.91 8.95
CA VAL A 369 14.07 11.39 10.21
C VAL A 369 13.12 12.56 9.94
N PHE A 370 11.86 12.40 10.34
CA PHE A 370 10.84 13.44 10.31
C PHE A 370 10.75 14.17 11.66
N PRO A 371 10.24 15.41 11.71
CA PRO A 371 9.95 16.08 12.98
C PRO A 371 9.00 15.25 13.87
N GLY A 372 9.16 15.39 15.18
CA GLY A 372 8.29 14.76 16.18
C GLY A 372 6.95 15.47 16.35
N ASP A 373 6.13 14.92 17.25
CA ASP A 373 4.77 15.38 17.52
C ASP A 373 4.73 16.77 18.18
N ASP A 374 5.84 17.16 18.84
CA ASP A 374 6.08 18.51 19.36
C ASP A 374 6.11 19.59 18.25
N SER A 375 6.31 19.17 16.99
CA SER A 375 6.31 20.01 15.79
C SER A 375 5.26 19.51 14.77
N PHE A 376 4.07 19.10 15.23
CA PHE A 376 3.03 18.46 14.41
C PHE A 376 2.72 19.18 13.09
N ALA A 377 2.70 20.52 13.06
CA ALA A 377 2.43 21.27 11.83
C ALA A 377 3.52 21.08 10.77
N ASP A 378 4.78 20.94 11.18
CA ASP A 378 5.91 20.68 10.29
C ASP A 378 5.97 19.22 9.88
N GLN A 379 5.74 18.32 10.83
CA GLN A 379 5.63 16.88 10.60
C GLN A 379 4.58 16.57 9.53
N TYR A 380 3.34 17.04 9.71
CA TYR A 380 2.27 16.87 8.72
C TYR A 380 2.56 17.56 7.40
N GLY A 381 3.16 18.76 7.43
CA GLY A 381 3.55 19.47 6.21
C GLY A 381 4.58 18.68 5.40
N LEU A 382 5.53 18.02 6.06
CA LEU A 382 6.56 17.21 5.43
C LEU A 382 6.03 15.84 4.97
N TRP A 383 5.14 15.19 5.73
CA TRP A 383 4.37 14.05 5.23
C TRP A 383 3.53 14.43 4.01
N GLY A 384 2.87 15.60 4.03
CA GLY A 384 2.11 16.13 2.91
C GLY A 384 2.95 16.29 1.64
N ASN A 385 4.23 16.71 1.74
CA ASN A 385 5.13 16.79 0.58
C ASN A 385 5.38 15.43 -0.08
N ILE A 386 5.58 14.38 0.73
CA ILE A 386 5.76 13.02 0.21
C ILE A 386 4.44 12.48 -0.37
N GLN A 387 3.30 12.81 0.23
CA GLN A 387 1.98 12.45 -0.30
C GLN A 387 1.72 13.11 -1.66
N ILE A 388 2.02 14.41 -1.79
CA ILE A 388 1.91 15.15 -3.06
C ILE A 388 2.84 14.54 -4.11
N THR A 389 4.04 14.13 -3.72
CA THR A 389 4.99 13.44 -4.62
C THR A 389 4.37 12.17 -5.20
N ALA A 390 3.78 11.30 -4.37
CA ALA A 390 3.09 10.09 -4.85
C ALA A 390 1.88 10.44 -5.74
N SER A 391 1.13 11.50 -5.39
CA SER A 391 0.01 12.00 -6.20
C SER A 391 0.46 12.50 -7.58
N GLN A 392 1.57 13.23 -7.68
CA GLN A 392 2.12 13.72 -8.94
C GLN A 392 2.62 12.59 -9.85
N MET A 393 2.91 11.43 -9.26
CA MET A 393 3.21 10.17 -9.94
C MET A 393 1.95 9.30 -10.13
N GLN A 394 0.76 9.89 -10.00
CA GLN A 394 -0.57 9.30 -10.29
C GLN A 394 -1.12 8.33 -9.23
N GLN A 395 -0.63 8.38 -7.98
CA GLN A 395 -1.25 7.67 -6.86
C GLN A 395 -1.61 8.61 -5.70
N ASN A 396 -2.75 9.27 -5.83
CA ASN A 396 -3.29 10.15 -4.79
C ASN A 396 -4.03 9.34 -3.72
N ILE A 397 -3.35 8.98 -2.63
CA ILE A 397 -3.98 8.19 -1.55
C ILE A 397 -5.29 8.84 -1.07
N GLY A 398 -6.31 8.01 -0.84
CA GLY A 398 -7.65 8.46 -0.48
C GLY A 398 -8.55 8.80 -1.68
N ASP A 399 -8.00 8.94 -2.89
CA ASP A 399 -8.77 9.22 -4.12
C ASP A 399 -8.28 8.33 -5.27
N PRO A 400 -8.62 7.02 -5.24
CA PRO A 400 -8.46 6.18 -6.42
C PRO A 400 -9.25 6.74 -7.60
N PRO A 401 -8.84 6.47 -8.85
CA PRO A 401 -9.44 7.10 -10.04
C PRO A 401 -10.88 6.66 -10.32
N ASN A 402 -11.35 5.56 -9.74
CA ASN A 402 -12.74 5.09 -9.79
C ASN A 402 -12.96 3.99 -8.74
N VAL A 403 -14.19 3.47 -8.67
CA VAL A 403 -14.63 2.44 -7.70
C VAL A 403 -13.84 1.11 -7.81
N ALA A 404 -13.24 0.79 -8.96
CA ALA A 404 -12.41 -0.40 -9.11
C ALA A 404 -10.99 -0.25 -8.54
N GLY A 405 -10.65 0.94 -8.04
CA GLY A 405 -9.33 1.25 -7.47
C GLY A 405 -8.35 1.77 -8.52
N TRP A 406 -7.06 1.56 -8.30
CA TRP A 406 -6.01 1.94 -9.25
C TRP A 406 -5.84 0.86 -10.34
N PRO A 407 -5.93 1.24 -11.63
CA PRO A 407 -5.76 0.35 -12.78
C PRO A 407 -4.54 -0.55 -12.73
N ALA A 408 -3.45 -0.08 -12.13
CA ALA A 408 -2.19 -0.80 -12.08
C ALA A 408 -2.27 -2.19 -11.42
N TRP A 409 -3.31 -2.46 -10.62
CA TRP A 409 -3.48 -3.76 -9.96
C TRP A 409 -4.50 -4.69 -10.62
N TYR A 410 -5.21 -4.25 -11.66
CA TYR A 410 -6.25 -5.08 -12.29
C TYR A 410 -6.38 -4.93 -13.81
N GLN A 411 -5.88 -3.84 -14.40
CA GLN A 411 -6.13 -3.52 -15.80
C GLN A 411 -5.07 -4.10 -16.73
N GLU A 412 -5.51 -5.00 -17.61
CA GLU A 412 -4.72 -5.56 -18.68
C GLU A 412 -4.52 -4.57 -19.85
N PRO A 413 -3.42 -4.70 -20.61
CA PRO A 413 -2.27 -5.59 -20.40
C PRO A 413 -1.19 -4.98 -19.50
N LEU A 414 -1.38 -3.73 -19.04
CA LEU A 414 -0.29 -2.93 -18.48
C LEU A 414 0.00 -3.25 -17.01
N TYR A 415 -1.02 -3.45 -16.18
CA TYR A 415 -0.84 -3.64 -14.74
C TYR A 415 0.12 -2.60 -14.13
N ASP A 416 1.11 -3.01 -13.34
CA ASP A 416 2.09 -2.15 -12.67
C ASP A 416 2.95 -1.34 -13.63
N LYS A 417 3.04 -1.73 -14.91
CA LYS A 417 3.71 -0.94 -15.96
C LYS A 417 3.03 0.40 -16.20
N SER A 418 1.74 0.53 -15.87
CA SER A 418 1.01 1.81 -15.95
C SER A 418 1.55 2.87 -15.00
N TRP A 419 2.33 2.51 -13.97
CA TRP A 419 3.01 3.47 -13.11
C TRP A 419 4.13 4.25 -13.81
N ILE A 420 4.57 3.81 -14.99
CA ILE A 420 5.68 4.39 -15.75
C ILE A 420 5.16 4.93 -17.08
N SER A 421 5.28 6.24 -17.26
CA SER A 421 5.00 6.95 -18.51
C SER A 421 6.09 7.98 -18.79
N SER A 422 5.99 8.67 -19.94
CA SER A 422 6.84 9.84 -20.24
C SER A 422 6.68 10.98 -19.23
N ASP A 423 5.59 11.00 -18.45
CA ASP A 423 5.34 12.00 -17.40
C ASP A 423 5.82 11.53 -16.02
N THR A 424 5.53 10.28 -15.62
CA THR A 424 5.81 9.83 -14.26
C THR A 424 7.26 9.41 -14.05
N LEU A 425 7.96 8.89 -15.07
CA LEU A 425 9.34 8.46 -14.92
C LEU A 425 10.30 9.62 -14.61
N PRO A 426 10.27 10.77 -15.31
CA PRO A 426 11.09 11.93 -14.95
C PRO A 426 10.80 12.45 -13.55
N LYS A 427 9.54 12.40 -13.09
CA LYS A 427 9.15 12.83 -11.73
C LYS A 427 9.75 11.94 -10.65
N ARG A 428 9.84 10.63 -10.90
CA ARG A 428 10.51 9.66 -9.99
C ARG A 428 11.99 10.02 -9.81
N THR A 429 12.69 10.28 -10.92
CA THR A 429 14.09 10.74 -10.89
C THR A 429 14.24 12.10 -10.21
N ALA A 430 13.34 13.05 -10.49
CA ALA A 430 13.35 14.36 -9.86
C ALA A 430 13.17 14.27 -8.33
N PHE A 431 12.31 13.36 -7.86
CA PHE A 431 12.14 13.11 -6.44
C PHE A 431 13.39 12.53 -5.78
N THR A 432 14.01 11.48 -6.36
CA THR A 432 15.24 10.89 -5.80
C THR A 432 16.38 11.90 -5.78
N ASP A 433 16.54 12.69 -6.85
CA ASP A 433 17.53 13.76 -6.94
C ASP A 433 17.27 14.85 -5.91
N ARG A 434 16.01 15.23 -5.71
CA ARG A 434 15.61 16.20 -4.70
C ARG A 434 16.00 15.69 -3.32
N MET A 435 15.66 14.45 -2.97
CA MET A 435 15.93 13.89 -1.64
C MET A 435 17.43 13.76 -1.32
N LEU A 436 18.29 13.59 -2.32
CA LEU A 436 19.75 13.63 -2.12
C LEU A 436 20.33 15.05 -1.97
N ASN A 437 19.78 16.03 -2.68
CA ASN A 437 20.40 17.35 -2.80
C ASN A 437 19.76 18.39 -1.89
N ASN A 438 18.46 18.60 -2.08
CA ASN A 438 17.74 19.75 -1.54
C ASN A 438 16.68 19.38 -0.50
N GLY A 439 16.20 18.15 -0.47
CA GLY A 439 15.17 17.68 0.44
C GLY A 439 13.84 18.45 0.35
N PHE A 440 13.00 18.28 1.36
CA PHE A 440 11.89 19.18 1.66
C PHE A 440 12.20 19.92 2.96
N ALA A 441 11.95 21.23 2.97
CA ALA A 441 12.19 22.08 4.13
C ALA A 441 10.91 22.81 4.53
N ARG A 442 10.72 23.00 5.83
CA ARG A 442 9.60 23.73 6.42
C ARG A 442 10.04 24.28 7.78
N ASN A 443 9.88 25.59 8.00
CA ASN A 443 10.18 26.26 9.28
C ASN A 443 11.55 25.88 9.89
N GLY A 444 12.60 25.84 9.07
CA GLY A 444 13.95 25.46 9.51
C GLY A 444 14.20 23.96 9.70
N LYS A 445 13.15 23.12 9.66
CA LYS A 445 13.26 21.65 9.60
C LYS A 445 13.44 21.19 8.15
N LYS A 446 14.16 20.09 7.96
CA LYS A 446 14.46 19.56 6.62
C LYS A 446 14.55 18.04 6.64
N ILE A 447 13.89 17.41 5.67
CA ILE A 447 14.04 15.97 5.39
C ILE A 447 14.84 15.79 4.11
N LEU A 448 15.87 14.96 4.17
CA LEU A 448 16.73 14.58 3.05
C LEU A 448 17.45 13.29 3.39
N ILE A 449 18.01 12.62 2.38
CA ILE A 449 18.92 11.50 2.58
C ILE A 449 20.24 12.05 3.13
N ASP A 450 20.72 11.48 4.24
CA ASP A 450 22.10 11.64 4.69
C ASP A 450 22.92 10.45 4.17
N PRO A 451 23.66 10.63 3.05
CA PRO A 451 24.37 9.53 2.41
C PRO A 451 25.52 8.99 3.26
N VAL A 452 26.12 9.83 4.11
CA VAL A 452 27.23 9.43 4.99
C VAL A 452 26.68 8.58 6.13
N GLN A 453 25.60 9.02 6.79
CA GLN A 453 24.96 8.22 7.85
C GLN A 453 24.43 6.89 7.31
N TYR A 454 23.83 6.90 6.13
CA TYR A 454 23.38 5.67 5.49
C TYR A 454 24.53 4.70 5.19
N ALA A 455 25.67 5.20 4.66
CA ALA A 455 26.85 4.37 4.42
C ALA A 455 27.44 3.78 5.72
N LYS A 456 27.36 4.50 6.86
CA LYS A 456 27.84 3.98 8.16
C LYS A 456 27.06 2.76 8.66
N LEU A 457 25.88 2.48 8.13
CA LEU A 457 25.10 1.28 8.47
C LEU A 457 25.65 0.00 7.82
N LEU A 458 26.56 0.15 6.85
CA LEU A 458 27.14 -0.96 6.10
C LEU A 458 28.34 -1.56 6.85
N SER A 459 28.71 -2.79 6.51
CA SER A 459 29.72 -3.53 7.26
C SER A 459 31.15 -2.99 7.08
N ALA A 460 31.46 -2.47 5.90
CA ALA A 460 32.79 -1.96 5.55
C ALA A 460 32.73 -0.78 4.57
N PRO A 461 32.14 0.37 4.96
CA PRO A 461 31.92 1.49 4.05
C PRO A 461 33.21 2.12 3.49
N GLY A 462 34.37 1.90 4.11
CA GLY A 462 35.66 2.34 3.60
C GLY A 462 36.24 1.46 2.47
N ASP A 463 35.71 0.25 2.24
CA ASP A 463 36.07 -0.59 1.10
C ASP A 463 35.10 -0.29 -0.06
N PRO A 464 35.57 0.27 -1.18
CA PRO A 464 34.68 0.69 -2.25
C PRO A 464 33.94 -0.48 -2.92
N ASN A 465 34.49 -1.69 -2.92
CA ASN A 465 33.83 -2.87 -3.49
C ASN A 465 32.68 -3.32 -2.58
N LYS A 466 32.96 -3.46 -1.27
CA LYS A 466 31.95 -3.84 -0.29
C LYS A 466 30.84 -2.80 -0.15
N LEU A 467 31.19 -1.51 -0.17
CA LEU A 467 30.23 -0.41 -0.21
C LEU A 467 29.23 -0.58 -1.37
N ILE A 468 29.73 -0.79 -2.59
CA ILE A 468 28.88 -0.93 -3.78
C ILE A 468 28.06 -2.22 -3.73
N ASP A 469 28.67 -3.34 -3.32
CA ASP A 469 27.99 -4.63 -3.22
C ASP A 469 26.85 -4.60 -2.20
N GLU A 470 27.08 -4.06 -1.00
CA GLU A 470 26.07 -3.96 0.04
C GLU A 470 24.96 -2.97 -0.35
N LEU A 471 25.30 -1.79 -0.91
CA LEU A 471 24.30 -0.85 -1.42
C LEU A 471 23.44 -1.50 -2.53
N ALA A 472 24.07 -2.22 -3.47
CA ALA A 472 23.34 -2.90 -4.54
C ALA A 472 22.44 -4.01 -3.97
N SER A 473 22.93 -4.76 -2.97
CA SER A 473 22.12 -5.76 -2.27
C SER A 473 20.91 -5.13 -1.58
N LEU A 474 21.05 -3.98 -0.90
CA LEU A 474 19.94 -3.36 -0.18
C LEU A 474 18.90 -2.74 -1.12
N LEU A 475 19.35 -2.05 -2.16
CA LEU A 475 18.48 -1.24 -3.02
C LEU A 475 17.74 -2.06 -4.07
N TYR A 476 18.35 -3.12 -4.61
CA TYR A 476 17.79 -3.88 -5.74
C TYR A 476 17.26 -5.25 -5.34
N ALA A 477 16.19 -5.69 -6.00
CA ALA A 477 15.65 -7.04 -5.84
C ALA A 477 16.48 -8.11 -6.60
N VAL A 478 17.21 -7.69 -7.63
CA VAL A 478 18.04 -8.54 -8.51
C VAL A 478 19.49 -8.13 -8.44
N GLU A 479 20.40 -9.09 -8.64
CA GLU A 479 21.84 -8.83 -8.66
C GLU A 479 22.24 -8.02 -9.90
N LEU A 480 23.17 -7.08 -9.71
CA LEU A 480 23.73 -6.30 -10.81
C LEU A 480 24.89 -7.04 -11.49
N PRO A 481 25.04 -6.91 -12.83
CA PRO A 481 26.22 -7.39 -13.54
C PRO A 481 27.52 -6.80 -12.95
N VAL A 482 28.60 -7.59 -13.00
CA VAL A 482 29.92 -7.18 -12.51
C VAL A 482 30.41 -5.90 -13.19
N GLU A 483 30.17 -5.75 -14.50
CA GLU A 483 30.54 -4.57 -15.28
C GLU A 483 29.86 -3.30 -14.77
N GLU A 484 28.59 -3.41 -14.36
CA GLU A 484 27.80 -2.31 -13.82
C GLU A 484 28.37 -1.83 -12.47
N LYS A 485 28.71 -2.79 -11.60
CA LYS A 485 29.37 -2.51 -10.31
C LYS A 485 30.77 -1.90 -10.51
N GLN A 486 31.51 -2.38 -11.52
CA GLN A 486 32.81 -1.84 -11.87
C GLN A 486 32.71 -0.38 -12.36
N TYR A 487 31.68 -0.05 -13.15
CA TYR A 487 31.42 1.32 -13.57
C TYR A 487 31.03 2.22 -12.40
N MET A 488 30.19 1.75 -11.48
CA MET A 488 29.87 2.48 -10.23
C MET A 488 31.15 2.82 -9.44
N LYS A 489 32.10 1.90 -9.39
CA LYS A 489 33.39 2.09 -8.73
C LYS A 489 34.26 3.11 -9.46
N THR A 490 34.68 2.81 -10.67
CA THR A 490 35.73 3.58 -11.37
C THR A 490 35.18 4.82 -12.07
N GLY A 491 33.95 4.76 -12.57
CA GLY A 491 33.30 5.82 -13.32
C GLY A 491 32.58 6.85 -12.46
N ILE A 492 32.14 6.48 -11.25
CA ILE A 492 31.31 7.35 -10.38
C ILE A 492 32.00 7.62 -9.04
N LEU A 493 32.23 6.60 -8.21
CA LEU A 493 32.76 6.78 -6.85
C LEU A 493 34.21 7.34 -6.87
N LEU A 494 35.05 6.77 -7.73
CA LEU A 494 36.45 7.16 -7.91
C LEU A 494 36.64 8.20 -9.04
N GLN A 495 35.56 8.77 -9.57
CA GLN A 495 35.63 9.77 -10.65
C GLN A 495 36.48 10.98 -10.24
N GLY A 496 37.19 11.55 -11.22
CA GLY A 496 38.09 12.71 -11.04
C GLY A 496 39.57 12.34 -10.86
N LEU A 497 39.90 11.04 -10.82
CA LEU A 497 41.25 10.51 -10.66
C LEU A 497 41.72 9.94 -12.01
N GLN A 498 42.03 10.81 -12.98
CA GLN A 498 42.46 10.38 -14.32
C GLN A 498 43.74 9.53 -14.22
N GLY A 499 43.69 8.29 -14.71
CA GLY A 499 44.85 7.40 -14.87
C GLY A 499 45.35 6.66 -13.63
N MET A 500 44.74 6.89 -12.44
CA MET A 500 45.19 6.30 -11.16
C MET A 500 44.01 5.87 -10.26
N ALA A 501 42.90 5.37 -10.80
CA ALA A 501 41.79 4.92 -9.95
C ALA A 501 42.19 3.71 -9.08
N SER A 502 42.49 3.96 -7.82
CA SER A 502 42.87 2.97 -6.82
C SER A 502 41.97 3.08 -5.59
N ASP A 503 41.70 1.96 -4.95
CA ASP A 503 40.75 1.85 -3.85
C ASP A 503 41.15 2.75 -2.66
N HIS A 504 42.46 2.96 -2.45
CA HIS A 504 42.98 3.79 -1.35
C HIS A 504 42.41 5.21 -1.36
N TYR A 505 42.10 5.80 -2.52
CA TYR A 505 41.52 7.15 -2.56
C TYR A 505 40.18 7.27 -1.85
N TRP A 506 39.36 6.21 -1.92
CA TRP A 506 38.12 6.16 -1.17
C TRP A 506 38.39 5.76 0.28
N THR A 507 39.21 4.73 0.50
CA THR A 507 39.55 4.22 1.83
C THR A 507 40.11 5.31 2.74
N ASP A 508 41.08 6.09 2.25
CA ASP A 508 41.74 7.16 2.99
C ASP A 508 40.80 8.34 3.25
N ALA A 509 39.98 8.71 2.26
CA ALA A 509 38.99 9.77 2.43
C ALA A 509 37.92 9.39 3.47
N TRP A 510 37.50 8.13 3.48
CA TRP A 510 36.58 7.61 4.48
C TRP A 510 37.22 7.54 5.87
N ALA A 511 38.43 6.99 5.99
CA ALA A 511 39.16 6.94 7.25
C ALA A 511 39.38 8.34 7.84
N LYS A 512 39.80 9.31 7.00
CA LYS A 512 39.95 10.71 7.39
C LYS A 512 38.64 11.34 7.87
N LEU A 513 37.50 10.98 7.28
CA LEU A 513 36.19 11.44 7.74
C LEU A 513 35.85 10.88 9.13
N GLN A 514 36.25 9.64 9.42
CA GLN A 514 36.05 9.04 10.74
C GLN A 514 36.97 9.65 11.81
N GLU A 515 38.24 9.88 11.46
CA GLU A 515 39.25 10.45 12.37
C GLU A 515 39.01 11.94 12.63
N ASN A 516 38.66 12.71 11.60
CA ASN A 516 38.41 14.15 11.70
C ASN A 516 37.14 14.57 10.96
N PRO A 517 35.94 14.37 11.56
CA PRO A 517 34.68 14.79 10.98
C PRO A 517 34.55 16.31 10.75
N ALA A 518 35.37 17.12 11.42
CA ALA A 518 35.37 18.58 11.31
C ALA A 518 36.11 19.11 10.06
N ASP A 519 36.85 18.26 9.34
CA ASP A 519 37.42 18.62 8.03
C ASP A 519 36.29 18.77 7.00
N ALA A 520 35.77 19.99 6.88
CA ALA A 520 34.66 20.32 5.99
C ALA A 520 34.97 20.02 4.52
N ALA A 521 36.24 20.11 4.09
CA ALA A 521 36.62 19.82 2.71
C ALA A 521 36.54 18.30 2.43
N ASN A 522 37.09 17.48 3.33
CA ASN A 522 36.99 16.02 3.19
C ASN A 522 35.56 15.52 3.35
N ALA A 523 34.82 16.02 4.35
CA ALA A 523 33.41 15.68 4.55
C ALA A 523 32.56 16.01 3.33
N LYS A 524 32.75 17.19 2.71
CA LYS A 524 32.09 17.57 1.47
C LYS A 524 32.47 16.65 0.29
N ASN A 525 33.74 16.29 0.16
CA ASN A 525 34.22 15.36 -0.87
C ASN A 525 33.54 14.00 -0.77
N VAL A 526 33.61 13.36 0.41
CA VAL A 526 33.00 12.05 0.67
C VAL A 526 31.48 12.10 0.44
N THR A 527 30.82 13.13 0.96
CA THR A 527 29.38 13.32 0.78
C THR A 527 29.00 13.42 -0.70
N ASN A 528 29.73 14.22 -1.49
CA ASN A 528 29.44 14.38 -2.92
C ASN A 528 29.65 13.09 -3.70
N LYS A 529 30.71 12.32 -3.38
CA LYS A 529 30.96 11.01 -4.01
C LYS A 529 29.83 10.03 -3.74
N LEU A 530 29.35 9.94 -2.50
CA LEU A 530 28.21 9.10 -2.15
C LEU A 530 26.91 9.58 -2.81
N LYS A 531 26.67 10.91 -2.87
CA LYS A 531 25.50 11.45 -3.60
C LYS A 531 25.52 11.06 -5.06
N SER A 532 26.67 11.18 -5.74
CA SER A 532 26.80 10.77 -7.14
C SER A 532 26.54 9.27 -7.32
N LEU A 533 27.10 8.43 -6.45
CA LEU A 533 26.87 6.98 -6.46
C LEU A 533 25.38 6.64 -6.27
N LEU A 534 24.76 7.12 -5.19
CA LEU A 534 23.35 6.84 -4.90
C LEU A 534 22.41 7.42 -5.97
N LYS A 535 22.72 8.59 -6.52
CA LYS A 535 21.98 9.17 -7.65
C LYS A 535 22.03 8.26 -8.87
N TYR A 536 23.21 7.77 -9.23
CA TYR A 536 23.36 6.81 -10.33
C TYR A 536 22.55 5.54 -10.06
N MET A 537 22.70 4.98 -8.86
CA MET A 537 21.98 3.76 -8.47
C MET A 537 20.45 3.93 -8.56
N MET A 538 19.90 5.03 -8.04
CA MET A 538 18.47 5.28 -8.10
C MET A 538 17.94 5.59 -9.51
N SER A 539 18.83 5.95 -10.45
CA SER A 539 18.47 6.16 -11.86
C SER A 539 18.33 4.84 -12.65
N LEU A 540 18.85 3.73 -12.12
CA LEU A 540 18.80 2.44 -12.79
C LEU A 540 17.38 1.85 -12.78
N PRO A 541 16.96 1.13 -13.84
CA PRO A 541 15.66 0.46 -13.89
C PRO A 541 15.42 -0.49 -12.72
N GLN A 542 16.47 -1.16 -12.22
CA GLN A 542 16.44 -2.07 -11.09
C GLN A 542 15.93 -1.40 -9.82
N TYR A 543 16.15 -0.08 -9.66
CA TYR A 543 15.63 0.66 -8.51
C TYR A 543 14.11 0.82 -8.54
N GLN A 544 13.49 0.71 -9.71
CA GLN A 544 12.04 0.83 -9.87
C GLN A 544 11.31 -0.48 -9.51
N LEU A 545 12.04 -1.58 -9.32
CA LEU A 545 11.50 -2.92 -9.12
C LEU A 545 11.52 -3.35 -7.65
N MET A 546 10.56 -4.17 -7.25
CA MET A 546 10.48 -4.81 -5.94
C MET A 546 10.04 -6.27 -6.00
#